data_AF-A0A2P6Q8D8-F1
#
_entry.id   AF-A0A2P6Q8D8-F1
#
_cell.length_a   1.000
_cell.length_b   1.000
_cell.length_c   1.000
_cell.angle_alpha   90.00
_cell.angle_beta   90.00
_cell.angle_gamma   90.00
#
_symmetry.space_group_name_H-M   'P 1'
#
loop_
_entity.id
_entity.type
_entity.pdbx_description
1 polymer ?
#
loop_
_entity_poly.entity_id
_entity_poly.type
_entity_poly.pdbx_seq_one_letter_code
_entity_poly.pdbx_strand_id
1 'polypeptide(L)'
;MAVLYTAAGNKFLFSNENKLVKSWWPANFEKIFANSEKTDTTQESIRLRKVLSLFLKPDALHRYIRVMDEVTKQHLDMYWSSSSSSSVDYVKEEDQKVIIKVHLLAKKYTFTLACRLFLNIKDPKLVAIV
;
A
#
# COMPACT_ATOMS: atom_id res chain seq x y z
N MET A 1 23.95 -11.21 -14.85
CA MET A 1 23.21 -10.35 -13.90
C MET A 1 24.24 -9.51 -13.16
N ALA A 2 24.09 -8.20 -13.14
CA ALA A 2 24.96 -7.32 -12.36
C ALA A 2 24.18 -6.82 -11.13
N VAL A 3 24.84 -6.77 -9.97
CA VAL A 3 24.23 -6.29 -8.72
C VAL A 3 24.97 -5.04 -8.29
N LEU A 4 24.23 -3.93 -8.15
CA LEU A 4 24.74 -2.64 -7.70
C LEU A 4 24.22 -2.39 -6.28
N TYR A 5 25.11 -2.35 -5.28
CA TYR A 5 24.73 -2.21 -3.87
C TYR A 5 25.36 -0.97 -3.20
N THR A 6 26.10 -0.16 -3.95
CA THR A 6 26.78 1.04 -3.44
C THR A 6 25.97 2.31 -3.75
N ALA A 7 26.23 3.38 -3.00
CA ALA A 7 25.63 4.68 -3.28
C ALA A 7 25.93 5.16 -4.72
N ALA A 8 27.15 4.92 -5.21
CA ALA A 8 27.53 5.22 -6.59
C ALA A 8 26.73 4.40 -7.61
N GLY A 9 26.49 3.11 -7.33
CA GLY A 9 25.64 2.25 -8.16
C GLY A 9 24.19 2.72 -8.21
N ASN A 10 23.61 3.11 -7.07
CA ASN A 10 22.27 3.70 -7.01
C ASN A 10 22.19 5.00 -7.82
N LYS A 11 23.17 5.89 -7.66
CA LYS A 11 23.25 7.13 -8.46
C LYS A 11 23.32 6.84 -9.95
N PHE A 12 24.13 5.85 -10.36
CA PHE A 12 24.21 5.43 -11.75
C PHE A 12 22.85 4.96 -12.29
N LEU A 13 22.15 4.10 -11.55
CA LEU A 13 20.81 3.60 -11.95
C LEU A 13 19.80 4.74 -12.10
N PHE A 14 19.66 5.60 -11.08
CA PHE A 14 18.63 6.63 -11.06
C PHE A 14 18.95 7.84 -11.96
N SER A 15 20.23 8.16 -12.21
CA SER A 15 20.61 9.29 -13.09
C SER A 15 20.56 8.94 -14.58
N ASN A 16 20.56 7.65 -14.91
CA ASN A 16 20.57 7.14 -16.29
C ASN A 16 19.27 6.43 -16.69
N GLU A 17 18.20 6.64 -15.92
CA GLU A 17 16.86 6.19 -16.27
C GLU A 17 16.50 6.70 -17.69
N ASN A 18 16.03 5.80 -18.54
CA ASN A 18 15.66 6.02 -19.94
C ASN A 18 16.79 6.46 -20.87
N LYS A 19 18.05 6.43 -20.40
CA LYS A 19 19.26 6.69 -21.19
C LYS A 19 20.07 5.42 -21.40
N LEU A 20 20.58 4.88 -20.29
CA LEU A 20 21.37 3.64 -20.26
C LEU A 20 20.64 2.51 -19.52
N VAL A 21 19.60 2.86 -18.74
CA VAL A 21 18.84 1.91 -17.93
C VAL A 21 17.36 2.06 -18.23
N LYS A 22 16.70 0.95 -18.59
CA LYS A 22 15.25 0.89 -18.77
C LYS A 22 14.58 0.33 -17.52
N SER A 23 13.37 0.81 -17.24
CA SER A 23 12.54 0.26 -16.17
C SER A 23 12.10 -1.15 -16.53
N TRP A 24 12.16 -2.05 -15.55
CA TRP A 24 11.64 -3.41 -15.66
C TRP A 24 10.54 -3.61 -14.62
N TRP A 25 9.42 -4.21 -15.03
CA TRP A 25 8.31 -4.59 -14.15
C TRP A 25 8.15 -6.10 -14.13
N PRO A 26 7.82 -6.70 -12.97
CA PRO A 26 7.41 -8.09 -12.94
C PRO A 26 6.04 -8.30 -13.62
N ALA A 27 5.79 -9.49 -14.15
CA ALA A 27 4.61 -9.80 -14.98
C ALA A 27 3.26 -9.54 -14.27
N ASN A 28 3.19 -9.69 -12.94
CA ASN A 28 1.99 -9.36 -12.17
C ASN A 28 1.71 -7.85 -12.14
N PHE A 29 2.74 -7.01 -12.10
CA PHE A 29 2.62 -5.56 -12.17
C PHE A 29 2.15 -5.13 -13.55
N GLU A 30 2.71 -5.71 -14.61
CA GLU A 30 2.24 -5.44 -15.97
C GLU A 30 0.76 -5.78 -16.13
N LYS A 31 0.30 -6.92 -15.60
CA LYS A 31 -1.12 -7.30 -15.68
C LYS A 31 -2.07 -6.33 -14.96
N ILE A 32 -1.62 -5.68 -13.89
CA ILE A 32 -2.46 -4.78 -13.08
C ILE A 32 -2.41 -3.34 -13.61
N PHE A 33 -1.23 -2.89 -14.03
CA PHE A 33 -0.95 -1.47 -14.28
C PHE A 33 -0.65 -1.14 -15.73
N ALA A 34 -0.34 -2.12 -16.60
CA ALA A 34 -0.21 -1.84 -18.02
C ALA A 34 -1.59 -1.66 -18.65
N ASN A 35 -1.70 -0.67 -19.54
CA ASN A 35 -2.87 -0.55 -20.40
C ASN A 35 -2.98 -1.77 -21.34
N SER A 36 -4.20 -2.09 -21.78
CA SER A 36 -4.45 -3.21 -22.72
C SER A 36 -3.77 -3.04 -24.09
N GLU A 37 -3.31 -1.84 -24.41
CA GLU A 37 -2.53 -1.55 -25.61
C GLU A 37 -1.05 -1.80 -25.31
N LYS A 38 -0.30 -2.36 -26.27
CA LYS A 38 1.12 -2.73 -26.13
C LYS A 38 2.03 -1.49 -25.97
N THR A 39 1.90 -0.77 -24.86
CA THR A 39 2.72 0.37 -24.47
C THR A 39 4.02 -0.13 -23.83
N ASP A 40 5.15 0.51 -24.16
CA ASP A 40 6.45 0.22 -23.53
C ASP A 40 6.33 0.37 -22.00
N THR A 41 6.81 -0.61 -21.23
CA THR A 41 6.86 -0.60 -19.75
C THR A 41 7.46 0.69 -19.20
N THR A 42 8.38 1.29 -19.95
CA THR A 42 8.99 2.59 -19.67
C THR A 42 7.99 3.75 -19.68
N GLN A 43 7.08 3.78 -20.64
CA GLN A 43 6.07 4.83 -20.76
C GLN A 43 5.03 4.71 -19.65
N GLU A 44 4.61 3.49 -19.34
CA GLU A 44 3.67 3.23 -18.24
C GLU A 44 4.29 3.55 -16.88
N SER A 45 5.59 3.32 -16.68
CA SER A 45 6.26 3.71 -15.43
C SER A 45 6.31 5.22 -15.23
N ILE A 46 6.57 5.99 -16.30
CA ILE A 46 6.54 7.45 -16.27
C ILE A 46 5.12 7.94 -15.98
N ARG A 47 4.11 7.36 -16.63
CA ARG A 47 2.70 7.71 -16.43
C ARG A 47 2.27 7.44 -14.99
N LEU A 48 2.57 6.25 -14.47
CA LEU A 48 2.26 5.87 -13.09
C LEU A 48 2.93 6.83 -12.10
N ARG A 49 4.19 7.19 -12.32
CA ARG A 49 4.91 8.17 -11.48
C ARG A 49 4.23 9.54 -11.47
N LYS A 50 3.79 10.02 -12.64
CA LYS A 50 3.04 11.30 -12.75
C LYS A 50 1.74 11.24 -11.96
N VAL A 51 0.97 10.16 -12.11
CA VAL A 51 -0.28 9.96 -11.38
C VAL A 51 -0.02 9.92 -9.87
N LEU A 52 0.91 9.08 -9.40
CA LEU A 52 1.29 8.98 -7.98
C LEU A 52 1.75 10.32 -7.40
N SER A 53 2.51 11.10 -8.16
CA SER A 53 2.98 12.41 -7.70
C SER A 53 1.84 13.38 -7.36
N LEU A 54 0.68 13.27 -8.01
CA LEU A 54 -0.50 14.08 -7.71
C LEU A 54 -1.11 13.68 -6.36
N PHE A 55 -1.15 12.38 -6.07
CA PHE A 55 -1.66 11.86 -4.80
C PHE A 55 -0.73 12.14 -3.62
N LEU A 56 0.57 12.35 -3.86
CA LEU A 56 1.58 12.59 -2.82
C LEU A 56 1.92 14.07 -2.61
N LYS A 57 1.17 15.00 -3.23
CA LYS A 57 1.38 16.43 -3.00
C LYS A 57 1.07 16.81 -1.54
N PRO A 58 1.76 17.82 -0.96
CA PRO A 58 1.51 18.27 0.42
C PRO A 58 0.03 18.53 0.71
N ASP A 59 -0.69 19.19 -0.20
CA ASP A 59 -2.11 19.48 -0.06
C ASP A 59 -2.99 18.22 0.02
N ALA A 60 -2.65 17.19 -0.76
CA ALA A 60 -3.33 15.91 -0.73
C ALA A 60 -3.05 15.17 0.58
N LEU A 61 -1.78 15.14 1.00
CA LEU A 61 -1.36 14.52 2.27
C LEU A 61 -2.06 15.15 3.48
N HIS A 62 -2.19 16.49 3.51
CA HIS A 62 -2.93 17.19 4.56
C HIS A 62 -4.39 16.72 4.66
N ARG A 63 -5.07 16.53 3.52
CA ARG A 63 -6.45 16.02 3.49
C ARG A 63 -6.53 14.58 3.99
N TYR A 64 -5.50 13.78 3.73
CA TYR A 64 -5.46 12.38 4.16
C TYR A 64 -5.36 12.23 5.67
N ILE A 65 -4.76 13.19 6.41
CA ILE A 65 -4.62 13.09 7.88
C ILE A 65 -5.99 12.87 8.54
N ARG A 66 -7.01 13.64 8.14
CA ARG A 66 -8.36 13.51 8.68
C ARG A 66 -8.97 12.14 8.40
N VAL A 67 -8.78 11.63 7.19
CA VAL A 67 -9.32 10.33 6.79
C VAL A 67 -8.56 9.19 7.48
N MET A 68 -7.24 9.31 7.61
CA MET A 68 -6.40 8.39 8.37
C MET A 68 -6.89 8.29 9.81
N ASP A 69 -7.03 9.43 10.50
CA ASP A 69 -7.48 9.46 11.89
C ASP A 69 -8.84 8.77 12.09
N GLU A 70 -9.82 9.05 11.22
CA GLU A 70 -11.14 8.40 11.27
C GLU A 70 -11.04 6.87 11.07
N VAL A 71 -10.31 6.43 10.04
CA VAL A 71 -10.16 5.00 9.72
C VAL A 71 -9.35 4.26 10.78
N THR A 72 -8.31 4.89 11.33
CA THR A 72 -7.49 4.30 12.41
C THR A 72 -8.33 4.07 13.66
N LYS A 73 -9.11 5.08 14.10
CA LYS A 73 -9.98 4.96 15.27
C LYS A 73 -10.97 3.81 15.11
N GLN A 74 -11.68 3.78 13.99
CA GLN A 74 -12.61 2.69 13.67
C GLN A 74 -11.92 1.32 13.65
N HIS A 75 -10.71 1.22 13.07
CA HIS A 75 -9.97 -0.04 13.01
C HIS A 75 -9.54 -0.53 14.41
N LEU A 76 -9.06 0.37 15.26
CA LEU A 76 -8.67 0.03 16.63
C LEU A 76 -9.90 -0.41 17.45
N ASP A 77 -10.99 0.34 17.38
CA ASP A 77 -12.22 0.01 18.10
C ASP A 77 -12.80 -1.35 17.68
N MET A 78 -12.78 -1.66 16.38
CA MET A 78 -13.36 -2.89 15.84
C MET A 78 -12.52 -4.15 16.04
N TYR A 79 -11.19 -4.04 16.06
CA TYR A 79 -10.31 -5.23 16.02
C TYR A 79 -9.31 -5.33 17.17
N TRP A 80 -9.04 -4.24 17.89
CA TRP A 80 -8.03 -4.19 18.95
C TRP A 80 -8.65 -4.05 20.35
N SER A 81 -9.91 -3.60 20.45
CA SER A 81 -10.61 -3.57 21.74
C SER A 81 -10.88 -5.00 22.23
N SER A 82 -10.76 -5.24 23.54
CA SER A 82 -10.99 -6.55 24.17
C SER A 82 -12.45 -7.01 24.12
N SER A 83 -13.36 -6.14 23.66
CA SER A 83 -14.82 -6.28 23.73
C SER A 83 -15.46 -6.58 22.38
N SER A 84 -14.74 -6.42 21.27
CA SER A 84 -15.29 -6.63 19.93
C SER A 84 -15.40 -8.12 19.61
N SER A 85 -16.63 -8.60 19.49
CA SER A 85 -17.06 -9.98 19.22
C SER A 85 -16.66 -10.56 17.85
N SER A 86 -15.65 -9.99 17.17
CA SER A 86 -15.25 -10.37 15.81
C SER A 86 -13.75 -10.56 15.64
N SER A 87 -12.98 -10.53 16.73
CA SER A 87 -11.54 -10.80 16.69
C SER A 87 -11.34 -12.30 16.57
N VAL A 88 -11.23 -12.71 15.32
CA VAL A 88 -10.74 -13.99 14.88
C VAL A 88 -9.36 -14.18 15.53
N ASP A 89 -9.24 -15.22 16.36
CA ASP A 89 -8.02 -15.69 17.05
C ASP A 89 -7.61 -14.95 18.33
N TYR A 90 -8.49 -14.94 19.33
CA TYR A 90 -8.06 -14.77 20.72
C TYR A 90 -7.52 -16.10 21.28
N VAL A 91 -6.23 -16.17 21.60
CA VAL A 91 -5.71 -17.19 22.51
C VAL A 91 -5.84 -16.61 23.92
N LYS A 92 -6.82 -17.12 24.67
CA LYS A 92 -6.93 -16.84 26.11
C LYS A 92 -6.01 -17.81 26.84
N GLU A 93 -4.87 -17.33 27.34
CA GLU A 93 -4.14 -18.03 28.40
C GLU A 93 -4.79 -17.72 29.75
N GLU A 94 -4.66 -18.66 30.70
CA GLU A 94 -5.30 -18.65 32.03
C GLU A 94 -4.94 -17.41 32.87
N ASP A 95 -3.88 -16.70 32.52
CA ASP A 95 -3.49 -15.40 33.08
C ASP A 95 -3.71 -14.27 32.06
N GLN A 96 -4.91 -13.66 32.06
CA GLN A 96 -5.27 -12.29 31.63
C GLN A 96 -4.38 -11.56 30.57
N LYS A 97 -3.83 -12.26 29.58
CA LYS A 97 -2.89 -11.74 28.58
C LYS A 97 -3.48 -11.94 27.19
N VAL A 98 -3.80 -10.83 26.53
CA VAL A 98 -4.38 -10.83 25.19
C VAL A 98 -3.25 -10.84 24.16
N ILE A 99 -3.14 -11.91 23.38
CA ILE A 99 -2.21 -11.99 22.24
C ILE A 99 -2.93 -11.51 20.99
N ILE A 100 -2.46 -10.42 20.38
CA ILE A 100 -3.01 -9.84 19.16
C ILE A 100 -2.08 -10.17 17.98
N LYS A 101 -2.63 -10.77 16.91
CA LYS A 101 -1.90 -11.00 15.65
C LYS A 101 -1.79 -9.71 14.82
N VAL A 102 -0.83 -8.86 15.18
CA VAL A 102 -0.66 -7.52 14.59
C VAL A 102 -0.50 -7.55 13.07
N HIS A 103 0.21 -8.54 12.50
CA HIS A 103 0.47 -8.58 11.05
C HIS A 103 -0.82 -8.59 10.21
N LEU A 104 -1.80 -9.41 10.58
CA LEU A 104 -3.06 -9.53 9.84
C LEU A 104 -3.89 -8.25 9.96
N LEU A 105 -3.93 -7.67 11.16
CA LEU A 105 -4.65 -6.42 11.41
C LEU A 105 -4.00 -5.24 10.68
N ALA A 106 -2.67 -5.14 10.70
CA ALA A 106 -1.92 -4.12 9.98
C ALA A 106 -2.11 -4.25 8.46
N LYS A 107 -2.12 -5.47 7.90
CA LYS A 107 -2.40 -5.72 6.48
C LYS A 107 -3.81 -5.22 6.12
N LYS A 108 -4.82 -5.61 6.90
CA LYS A 108 -6.22 -5.22 6.70
C LYS A 108 -6.40 -3.69 6.81
N TYR A 109 -5.78 -3.08 7.83
CA TYR A 109 -5.79 -1.64 8.02
C TYR A 109 -5.17 -0.90 6.83
N THR A 110 -3.95 -1.29 6.43
CA THR A 110 -3.22 -0.63 5.34
C THR A 110 -3.98 -0.73 4.02
N PHE A 111 -4.57 -1.89 3.72
CA PHE A 111 -5.37 -2.07 2.52
C PHE A 111 -6.65 -1.23 2.56
N THR A 112 -7.38 -1.25 3.68
CA THR A 112 -8.58 -0.42 3.87
C THR A 112 -8.27 1.06 3.69
N LEU A 113 -7.18 1.53 4.29
CA LEU A 113 -6.74 2.90 4.19
C LEU A 113 -6.36 3.27 2.76
N ALA A 114 -5.61 2.41 2.05
CA ALA A 114 -5.26 2.63 0.65
C ALA A 114 -6.51 2.74 -0.24
N CYS A 115 -7.49 1.84 -0.08
CA CYS A 115 -8.77 1.90 -0.79
C CYS A 115 -9.53 3.20 -0.47
N ARG A 116 -9.51 3.63 0.79
CA ARG A 116 -10.16 4.87 1.22
C ARG A 116 -9.50 6.11 0.62
N LEU A 117 -8.18 6.18 0.62
CA LEU A 117 -7.42 7.36 0.19
C LEU A 117 -7.32 7.47 -1.33
N PHE A 118 -7.04 6.38 -2.03
CA PHE A 118 -6.78 6.42 -3.47
C PHE A 118 -8.02 6.12 -4.33
N LEU A 119 -8.95 5.31 -3.82
CA LEU A 119 -10.13 4.88 -4.58
C LEU A 119 -11.45 5.44 -4.02
N ASN A 120 -11.40 6.13 -2.87
CA ASN A 120 -12.56 6.63 -2.13
C ASN A 120 -13.61 5.54 -1.83
N ILE A 121 -13.19 4.28 -1.75
CA ILE A 121 -14.08 3.15 -1.44
C ILE A 121 -14.30 3.11 0.07
N LYS A 122 -15.57 3.09 0.50
CA LYS A 122 -15.97 2.98 1.91
C LYS A 122 -16.49 1.61 2.30
N ASP A 123 -16.99 0.84 1.34
CA ASP A 123 -17.71 -0.40 1.63
C ASP A 123 -16.73 -1.51 2.10
N PRO A 124 -16.85 -1.97 3.36
CA PRO A 124 -16.00 -3.04 3.88
C PRO A 124 -16.10 -4.35 3.09
N LYS A 125 -17.24 -4.61 2.42
CA LYS A 125 -17.47 -5.84 1.65
C LYS A 125 -16.64 -5.90 0.36
N LEU A 126 -16.36 -4.75 -0.25
CA LEU A 126 -15.49 -4.66 -1.42
C LEU A 126 -14.00 -4.72 -1.05
N VAL A 127 -13.66 -4.37 0.19
CA VAL A 127 -12.29 -4.33 0.72
C VAL A 127 -11.85 -5.69 1.29
N ALA A 128 -12.79 -6.57 1.64
CA ALA A 128 -12.51 -7.88 2.25
C ALA A 128 -12.08 -8.99 1.27
N ILE A 129 -11.96 -8.70 -0.03
CA ILE A 129 -11.75 -9.71 -1.09
C ILE A 129 -10.25 -10.00 -1.38
N VAL A 130 -9.29 -9.41 -0.64
CA VAL A 130 -7.83 -9.53 -0.90
C VAL A 130 -6.99 -9.92 0.33
#